data_AF-A0A3B5LIR2-F1
#
_entry.id   AF-A0A3B5LIR2-F1
#
_cell.length_a   1.000
_cell.length_b   1.000
_cell.length_c   1.000
_cell.angle_alpha   90.00
_cell.angle_beta   90.00
_cell.angle_gamma   90.00
#
_symmetry.space_group_name_H-M   'P 1'
#
loop_
_entity.id
_entity.type
_entity.pdbx_description
1 polymer ?
#
loop_
_entity_poly.entity_id
_entity_poly.type
_entity_poly.pdbx_seq_one_letter_code
_entity_poly.pdbx_strand_id
1 'polypeptide(L)'
;MSYAEKPEDITKEEWMDKLNNVHIQRADMNRLIMNYLVTEGFKEAAEKFRMESGIEPSVDLDSLDERIKIRELILKGQIQDAIALINSLHPELLDTNRYLYFHLQQQHLIELIRLRETEAALEFAQSQLAEQGEESRECLTEMERTLALLAFDNPEESPFGDLLNIMQRQKVWSEVNQCVLDYENRESTPKLAKLLKLLLWAQNELDQKKIKYPKMTDLSKGTIEDPK
;
A
#
# COMPACT_ATOMS: atom_id res chain seq x y z
N MET A 1 -8.21 -0.87 52.23
CA MET A 1 -8.26 -1.80 51.10
C MET A 1 -8.93 -1.06 49.95
N SER A 2 -8.16 -0.64 48.95
CA SER A 2 -8.68 0.03 47.76
C SER A 2 -9.35 -1.03 46.90
N TYR A 3 -10.67 -1.03 46.82
CA TYR A 3 -11.38 -1.79 45.81
C TYR A 3 -11.01 -1.18 44.46
N ALA A 4 -10.18 -1.88 43.69
CA ALA A 4 -10.08 -1.59 42.26
C ALA A 4 -11.43 -2.01 41.68
N GLU A 5 -12.27 -1.03 41.36
CA GLU A 5 -13.47 -1.26 40.56
C GLU A 5 -13.06 -2.05 39.32
N LYS A 6 -13.65 -3.24 39.13
CA LYS A 6 -13.50 -3.96 37.87
C LYS A 6 -14.04 -3.03 36.79
N PRO A 7 -13.30 -2.76 35.69
CA PRO A 7 -13.84 -1.98 34.59
C PRO A 7 -15.13 -2.68 34.13
N GLU A 8 -16.25 -1.97 34.14
CA GLU A 8 -17.51 -2.50 33.64
C GLU A 8 -17.33 -2.86 32.16
N ASP A 9 -17.67 -4.11 31.81
CA ASP A 9 -17.61 -4.59 30.44
C ASP A 9 -18.61 -3.77 29.61
N ILE A 10 -18.12 -2.89 28.72
CA ILE A 10 -18.98 -2.04 27.90
C ILE A 10 -19.71 -2.89 26.84
N THR A 11 -21.03 -2.76 26.79
CA THR A 11 -21.84 -3.44 25.77
C THR A 11 -21.66 -2.78 24.40
N LYS A 12 -21.99 -3.52 23.32
CA LYS A 12 -21.98 -2.95 21.97
C LYS A 12 -22.95 -1.77 21.82
N GLU A 13 -24.11 -1.83 22.46
CA GLU A 13 -25.10 -0.75 22.42
C GLU A 13 -24.56 0.53 23.05
N GLU A 14 -24.00 0.44 24.27
CA GLU A 14 -23.38 1.60 24.95
C GLU A 14 -22.18 2.16 24.18
N TRP A 15 -21.40 1.28 23.54
CA TRP A 15 -20.28 1.69 22.69
C TRP A 15 -20.76 2.46 21.45
N MET A 16 -21.78 1.94 20.76
CA MET A 16 -22.36 2.59 19.59
C MET A 16 -23.02 3.92 19.96
N ASP A 17 -23.66 4.01 21.13
CA ASP A 17 -24.25 5.26 21.60
C ASP A 17 -23.18 6.32 21.89
N LYS A 18 -22.07 5.93 22.55
CA LYS A 18 -20.91 6.80 22.71
C LYS A 18 -20.33 7.25 21.36
N LEU A 19 -20.21 6.33 20.41
CA LEU A 19 -19.66 6.61 19.08
C LEU A 19 -20.55 7.56 18.26
N ASN A 20 -21.86 7.38 18.31
CA ASN A 20 -22.84 8.25 17.66
C ASN A 20 -22.85 9.67 18.26
N ASN A 21 -22.51 9.80 19.55
CA ASN A 21 -22.39 11.08 20.23
C ASN A 21 -21.06 11.82 19.91
N VAL A 22 -20.10 11.17 19.23
CA VAL A 22 -18.88 11.84 18.76
C VAL A 22 -19.20 12.67 17.52
N HIS A 23 -19.18 13.99 17.67
CA HIS A 23 -19.39 14.90 16.55
C HIS A 23 -18.09 15.11 15.76
N ILE A 24 -18.06 14.68 14.49
CA ILE A 24 -16.97 14.94 13.55
C ILE A 24 -17.46 15.98 12.54
N GLN A 25 -16.72 17.08 12.39
CA GLN A 25 -17.09 18.10 11.42
C GLN A 25 -16.90 17.57 9.99
N ARG A 26 -17.86 17.88 9.10
CA ARG A 26 -17.75 17.52 7.67
C ARG A 26 -16.47 18.06 7.03
N ALA A 27 -16.01 19.24 7.45
CA ALA A 27 -14.77 19.83 6.97
C ALA A 27 -13.54 18.94 7.27
N ASP A 28 -13.50 18.30 8.45
CA ASP A 28 -12.39 17.43 8.83
C ASP A 28 -12.40 16.11 8.07
N MET A 29 -13.59 15.54 7.85
CA MET A 29 -13.75 14.39 6.94
C MET A 29 -13.31 14.73 5.53
N ASN A 30 -13.70 15.89 5.00
CA ASN A 30 -13.29 16.31 3.66
C ASN A 30 -11.78 16.53 3.57
N ARG A 31 -11.13 17.10 4.59
CA ARG A 31 -9.66 17.22 4.66
C ARG A 31 -8.97 15.87 4.65
N LEU A 32 -9.55 14.88 5.35
CA LEU A 32 -9.02 13.52 5.37
C LEU A 32 -9.10 12.84 4.00
N ILE A 33 -10.23 13.02 3.31
CA ILE A 33 -10.42 12.52 1.93
C ILE A 33 -9.45 13.23 0.97
N MET A 34 -9.36 14.56 1.03
CA MET A 34 -8.43 15.32 0.20
C MET A 34 -6.98 14.87 0.39
N ASN A 35 -6.55 14.69 1.65
CA ASN A 35 -5.22 14.17 1.96
C ASN A 35 -4.99 12.79 1.33
N TYR A 36 -5.97 11.88 1.42
CA TYR A 36 -5.86 10.57 0.78
C TYR A 36 -5.73 10.68 -0.74
N LEU A 37 -6.58 11.46 -1.40
CA LEU A 37 -6.54 11.61 -2.86
C LEU A 37 -5.20 12.18 -3.34
N VAL A 38 -4.66 13.18 -2.64
CA VAL A 38 -3.37 13.78 -2.96
C VAL A 38 -2.21 12.82 -2.70
N THR A 39 -2.17 12.16 -1.55
CA THR A 39 -1.07 11.25 -1.18
C THR A 39 -1.02 10.03 -2.12
N GLU A 40 -2.17 9.49 -2.53
CA GLU A 40 -2.25 8.37 -3.48
C GLU A 40 -2.10 8.79 -4.96
N GLY A 41 -1.99 10.10 -5.24
CA GLY A 41 -1.81 10.63 -6.60
C GLY A 41 -3.08 10.60 -7.46
N PHE A 42 -4.27 10.60 -6.87
CA PHE A 42 -5.55 10.66 -7.58
C PHE A 42 -5.91 12.10 -7.99
N LYS A 43 -5.14 12.72 -8.90
CA LYS A 43 -5.30 14.13 -9.30
C LYS A 43 -6.70 14.49 -9.76
N GLU A 44 -7.27 13.78 -10.73
CA GLU A 44 -8.61 14.09 -11.26
C GLU A 44 -9.70 14.05 -10.17
N ALA A 45 -9.59 13.07 -9.27
CA ALA A 45 -10.52 12.96 -8.15
C ALA A 45 -10.30 14.11 -7.15
N ALA A 46 -9.05 14.47 -6.85
CA ALA A 46 -8.73 15.60 -5.98
C ALA A 46 -9.24 16.93 -6.55
N GLU A 47 -9.13 17.16 -7.86
CA GLU A 47 -9.63 18.36 -8.54
C GLU A 47 -11.16 18.47 -8.45
N LYS A 48 -11.87 17.40 -8.80
CA LYS A 48 -13.34 17.35 -8.69
C LYS A 48 -13.77 17.52 -7.24
N PHE A 49 -13.10 16.83 -6.32
CA PHE A 49 -13.38 16.91 -4.90
C PHE A 49 -13.13 18.32 -4.34
N ARG A 50 -12.09 19.04 -4.79
CA ARG A 50 -11.85 20.44 -4.44
C ARG A 50 -13.03 21.33 -4.86
N MET A 51 -13.52 21.18 -6.10
CA MET A 51 -14.64 21.98 -6.61
C MET A 51 -15.92 21.77 -5.82
N GLU A 52 -16.21 20.52 -5.41
CA GLU A 52 -17.43 20.19 -4.67
C GLU A 52 -17.34 20.50 -3.17
N SER A 53 -16.18 20.25 -2.55
CA SER A 53 -16.00 20.35 -1.10
C SER A 53 -15.48 21.72 -0.63
N GLY A 54 -14.88 22.50 -1.54
CA GLY A 54 -14.18 23.75 -1.22
C GLY A 54 -12.90 23.57 -0.39
N ILE A 55 -12.43 22.33 -0.21
CA ILE A 55 -11.17 22.06 0.50
C ILE A 55 -10.00 22.21 -0.45
N GLU A 56 -9.06 23.08 -0.10
CA GLU A 56 -7.80 23.21 -0.83
C GLU A 56 -6.84 22.06 -0.50
N PRO A 57 -6.13 21.52 -1.50
CA PRO A 57 -5.09 20.51 -1.28
C PRO A 57 -3.88 21.12 -0.59
N SER A 58 -3.14 20.30 0.16
CA SER A 58 -1.93 20.73 0.88
C SER A 58 -0.70 20.93 -0.01
N VAL A 59 -0.79 20.51 -1.27
CA VAL A 59 0.26 20.63 -2.28
C VAL A 59 -0.38 21.05 -3.60
N ASP A 60 0.44 21.58 -4.49
CA ASP A 60 0.03 21.84 -5.86
C ASP A 60 -0.31 20.52 -6.57
N LEU A 61 -1.49 20.44 -7.19
CA LEU A 61 -1.97 19.24 -7.87
C LEU A 61 -1.18 18.96 -9.16
N ASP A 62 -0.57 19.98 -9.76
CA ASP A 62 0.30 19.79 -10.93
C ASP A 62 1.60 19.08 -10.57
N SER A 63 2.04 19.18 -9.30
CA SER A 63 3.18 18.38 -8.81
C SER A 63 2.89 16.87 -8.72
N LEU A 64 1.65 16.44 -8.96
CA LEU A 64 1.27 15.03 -9.01
C LEU A 64 1.52 14.40 -10.39
N ASP A 65 1.71 15.20 -11.45
CA ASP A 65 1.77 14.71 -12.83
C ASP A 65 2.90 13.71 -13.06
N GLU A 66 4.05 13.97 -12.45
CA GLU A 66 5.21 13.09 -12.50
C GLU A 66 4.92 11.74 -11.84
N ARG A 67 4.30 11.75 -10.65
CA ARG A 67 3.91 10.53 -9.93
C ARG A 67 2.84 9.75 -10.69
N ILE A 68 1.89 10.43 -11.34
CA ILE A 68 0.86 9.80 -12.17
C ILE A 68 1.48 9.09 -13.37
N LYS A 69 2.47 9.70 -14.03
CA LYS A 69 3.18 9.06 -15.13
C LYS A 69 3.90 7.78 -14.69
N ILE A 70 4.60 7.81 -13.56
CA ILE A 70 5.26 6.63 -12.97
C ILE A 70 4.21 5.54 -12.68
N ARG A 71 3.09 5.91 -12.04
CA ARG A 71 1.98 5.00 -11.74
C ARG A 71 1.45 4.33 -13.00
N GLU A 72 1.19 5.09 -14.05
CA GLU A 72 0.66 4.56 -15.30
C GLU A 72 1.61 3.54 -15.94
N LEU A 73 2.90 3.84 -15.99
CA LEU A 73 3.91 2.92 -16.51
C LEU A 73 3.92 1.61 -15.73
N ILE A 74 3.91 1.68 -14.39
CA ILE A 74 3.86 0.49 -13.53
C ILE A 74 2.58 -0.31 -13.74
N LEU A 75 1.41 0.33 -13.74
CA LEU A 75 0.13 -0.35 -13.90
C LEU A 75 -0.06 -0.95 -15.31
N LYS A 76 0.56 -0.37 -16.35
CA LYS A 76 0.62 -0.92 -17.71
C LYS A 76 1.65 -2.05 -17.85
N GLY A 77 2.51 -2.27 -16.86
CA GLY A 77 3.59 -3.27 -16.91
C GLY A 77 4.86 -2.79 -17.62
N GLN A 78 4.97 -1.49 -17.92
CA GLN A 78 6.15 -0.87 -18.54
C GLN A 78 7.19 -0.52 -17.48
N ILE A 79 7.73 -1.55 -16.80
CA ILE A 79 8.53 -1.36 -15.59
C ILE A 79 9.89 -0.72 -15.87
N GLN A 80 10.54 -1.05 -16.99
CA GLN A 80 11.82 -0.43 -17.37
C GLN A 80 11.67 1.06 -17.67
N ASP A 81 10.59 1.45 -18.34
CA ASP A 81 10.27 2.87 -18.57
C ASP A 81 10.00 3.58 -17.24
N ALA A 82 9.32 2.93 -16.30
CA ALA A 82 9.10 3.47 -14.95
C ALA A 82 10.41 3.67 -14.19
N ILE A 83 11.33 2.71 -14.24
CA ILE A 83 12.67 2.81 -13.62
C ILE A 83 13.45 3.99 -14.21
N ALA A 84 13.48 4.09 -15.54
CA ALA A 84 14.17 5.19 -16.23
C ALA A 84 13.59 6.56 -15.84
N LEU A 85 12.26 6.66 -15.75
CA LEU A 85 11.58 7.88 -15.32
C LEU A 85 11.89 8.22 -13.85
N ILE A 86 11.88 7.22 -12.95
CA ILE A 86 12.23 7.42 -11.54
C ILE A 86 13.67 7.94 -11.42
N ASN A 87 14.64 7.31 -12.09
CA ASN A 87 16.03 7.75 -12.05
C ASN A 87 16.24 9.16 -12.64
N SER A 88 15.40 9.56 -13.61
CA SER A 88 15.44 10.89 -14.18
C SER A 88 14.87 11.97 -13.25
N LEU A 89 13.86 11.64 -12.44
CA LEU A 89 13.15 12.60 -11.59
C LEU A 89 13.71 12.65 -10.17
N HIS A 90 14.10 11.49 -9.64
CA HIS A 90 14.62 11.31 -8.29
C HIS A 90 15.96 10.56 -8.36
N PRO A 91 17.05 11.25 -8.76
CA PRO A 91 18.37 10.64 -8.80
C PRO A 91 18.72 10.01 -7.45
N GLU A 92 19.38 8.86 -7.46
CA GLU A 92 19.82 8.10 -6.28
C GLU A 92 18.69 7.40 -5.48
N LEU A 93 17.40 7.57 -5.81
CA LEU A 93 16.31 6.91 -5.08
C LEU A 93 16.44 5.38 -5.11
N LEU A 94 16.73 4.82 -6.28
CA LEU A 94 16.87 3.37 -6.45
C LEU A 94 18.24 2.86 -5.97
N ASP A 95 19.26 3.71 -6.00
CA ASP A 95 20.60 3.38 -5.49
C ASP A 95 20.61 3.29 -3.95
N THR A 96 19.85 4.18 -3.29
CA THR A 96 19.73 4.22 -1.84
C THR A 96 18.72 3.20 -1.30
N ASN A 97 17.75 2.79 -2.12
CA ASN A 97 16.72 1.82 -1.73
C ASN A 97 16.78 0.55 -2.59
N ARG A 98 17.71 -0.34 -2.24
CA ARG A 98 17.93 -1.62 -2.94
C ARG A 98 16.69 -2.54 -2.94
N TYR A 99 15.91 -2.55 -1.86
CA TYR A 99 14.69 -3.35 -1.79
C TYR A 99 13.64 -2.89 -2.80
N LEU A 100 13.44 -1.57 -2.94
CA LEU A 100 12.54 -1.01 -3.95
C LEU A 100 13.01 -1.37 -5.36
N TYR A 101 14.31 -1.23 -5.63
CA TYR A 101 14.89 -1.60 -6.91
C TYR A 101 14.68 -3.09 -7.22
N PHE A 102 14.93 -3.97 -6.24
CA PHE A 102 14.65 -5.40 -6.35
C PHE A 102 13.18 -5.67 -6.70
N HIS A 103 12.22 -5.06 -5.99
CA HIS A 103 10.79 -5.27 -6.27
C HIS A 103 10.38 -4.79 -7.66
N LEU A 104 10.96 -3.69 -8.16
CA LEU A 104 10.77 -3.25 -9.55
C LEU A 104 11.35 -4.28 -10.54
N GLN A 105 12.55 -4.80 -10.32
CA GLN A 105 13.13 -5.82 -11.20
C GLN A 105 12.37 -7.15 -11.14
N GLN A 106 11.91 -7.56 -9.95
CA GLN A 106 11.01 -8.71 -9.79
C GLN A 106 9.72 -8.49 -10.58
N GLN A 107 9.12 -7.28 -10.53
CA GLN A 107 7.94 -6.98 -11.32
C GLN A 107 8.21 -7.07 -12.82
N HIS A 108 9.35 -6.57 -13.29
CA HIS A 108 9.73 -6.70 -14.68
C HIS A 108 9.82 -8.16 -15.12
N LEU A 109 10.46 -9.02 -14.31
CA LEU A 109 10.50 -10.46 -14.55
C LEU A 109 9.10 -11.08 -14.64
N ILE A 110 8.18 -10.69 -13.74
CA ILE A 110 6.77 -11.11 -13.79
C ILE A 110 6.12 -10.70 -15.12
N GLU A 111 6.43 -9.50 -15.64
CA GLU A 111 5.90 -9.05 -16.94
C GLU A 111 6.48 -9.85 -18.12
N LEU A 112 7.75 -10.22 -18.10
CA LEU A 112 8.34 -11.11 -19.11
C LEU A 112 7.65 -12.49 -19.12
N ILE A 113 7.40 -13.05 -17.93
CA ILE A 113 6.67 -14.32 -17.76
C ILE A 113 5.23 -14.20 -18.29
N ARG A 114 4.56 -13.06 -18.03
CA ARG A 114 3.21 -12.78 -18.53
C ARG A 114 3.18 -12.72 -20.06
N LEU A 115 4.20 -12.14 -20.68
CA LEU A 115 4.36 -12.05 -22.14
C LEU A 115 4.83 -13.36 -22.79
N ARG A 116 5.10 -14.41 -21.98
CA ARG A 116 5.64 -15.70 -22.43
C ARG A 116 7.03 -15.59 -23.07
N GLU A 117 7.78 -14.54 -22.72
CA GLU A 117 9.17 -14.34 -23.15
C GLU A 117 10.13 -15.10 -22.21
N THR A 118 10.07 -16.43 -22.25
CA THR A 118 10.79 -17.32 -21.30
C THR A 118 12.31 -17.18 -21.39
N GLU A 119 12.86 -17.04 -22.60
CA GLU A 119 14.30 -16.86 -22.81
C GLU A 119 14.78 -15.55 -22.18
N ALA A 120 14.09 -14.44 -22.45
CA ALA A 120 14.39 -13.14 -21.86
C ALA A 120 14.24 -13.14 -20.34
N ALA A 121 13.20 -13.80 -19.82
CA ALA A 121 12.97 -13.95 -18.38
C ALA A 121 14.14 -14.70 -17.69
N LEU A 122 14.63 -15.79 -18.30
CA LEU A 122 15.75 -16.57 -17.78
C LEU A 122 17.07 -15.79 -17.84
N GLU A 123 17.36 -15.14 -18.95
CA GLU A 123 18.55 -14.30 -19.10
C GLU A 123 18.55 -13.14 -18.10
N PHE A 124 17.40 -12.49 -17.93
CA PHE A 124 17.23 -11.40 -16.97
C PHE A 124 17.42 -11.89 -15.53
N ALA A 125 16.83 -13.03 -15.16
CA ALA A 125 16.99 -13.59 -13.83
C ALA A 125 18.44 -13.97 -13.50
N GLN A 126 19.16 -14.54 -14.48
CA GLN A 126 20.57 -14.93 -14.30
C GLN A 126 21.51 -13.72 -14.21
N SER A 127 21.25 -12.67 -14.96
CA SER A 127 22.15 -11.51 -15.05
C SER A 127 21.92 -10.47 -13.96
N GLN A 128 20.66 -10.12 -13.67
CA GLN A 128 20.32 -8.97 -12.83
C GLN A 128 19.87 -9.36 -11.42
N LEU A 129 19.20 -10.50 -11.27
CA LEU A 129 18.58 -10.91 -10.01
C LEU A 129 19.44 -11.88 -9.19
N ALA A 130 20.35 -12.63 -9.82
CA ALA A 130 21.22 -13.56 -9.12
C ALA A 130 22.12 -12.86 -8.08
N GLU A 131 22.70 -11.71 -8.42
CA GLU A 131 23.54 -10.93 -7.49
C GLU A 131 22.73 -10.30 -6.35
N GLN A 132 21.47 -9.92 -6.61
CA GLN A 132 20.58 -9.29 -5.62
C GLN A 132 19.96 -10.30 -4.65
N GLY A 133 19.74 -11.55 -5.10
CA GLY A 133 19.20 -12.62 -4.28
C GLY A 133 20.10 -12.98 -3.11
N GLU A 134 21.43 -12.96 -3.27
CA GLU A 134 22.36 -13.34 -2.21
C GLU A 134 22.34 -12.39 -0.98
N GLU A 135 21.81 -11.17 -1.13
CA GLU A 135 21.83 -10.16 -0.07
C GLU A 135 20.73 -10.35 1.00
N SER A 136 19.60 -10.99 0.67
CA SER A 136 18.47 -11.18 1.59
C SER A 136 17.70 -12.47 1.34
N ARG A 137 17.41 -13.20 2.42
CA ARG A 137 16.68 -14.47 2.39
C ARG A 137 15.22 -14.29 1.98
N GLU A 138 14.63 -13.14 2.29
CA GLU A 138 13.30 -12.74 1.84
C GLU A 138 13.29 -12.53 0.32
N CYS A 139 14.28 -11.81 -0.23
CA CYS A 139 14.44 -11.61 -1.67
C CYS A 139 14.61 -12.94 -2.42
N LEU A 140 15.40 -13.88 -1.88
CA LEU A 140 15.51 -15.23 -2.47
C LEU A 140 14.17 -15.94 -2.54
N THR A 141 13.39 -15.91 -1.46
CA THR A 141 12.10 -16.59 -1.39
C THR A 141 11.14 -16.01 -2.44
N GLU A 142 11.10 -14.70 -2.58
CA GLU A 142 10.27 -14.01 -3.58
C GLU A 142 10.74 -14.30 -5.02
N MET A 143 12.05 -14.40 -5.24
CA MET A 143 12.64 -14.77 -6.52
C MET A 143 12.32 -16.22 -6.90
N GLU A 144 12.46 -17.17 -5.98
CA GLU A 144 12.11 -18.59 -6.17
C GLU A 144 10.63 -18.74 -6.56
N ARG A 145 9.73 -18.04 -5.88
CA ARG A 145 8.30 -18.02 -6.23
C ARG A 145 8.06 -17.49 -7.63
N THR A 146 8.75 -16.42 -8.01
CA THR A 146 8.62 -15.81 -9.34
C THR A 146 9.15 -16.73 -10.43
N LEU A 147 10.32 -17.35 -10.23
CA LEU A 147 10.92 -18.29 -11.17
C LEU A 147 10.14 -19.60 -11.29
N ALA A 148 9.50 -20.05 -10.20
CA ALA A 148 8.65 -21.22 -10.23
C ALA A 148 7.51 -21.10 -11.25
N LEU A 149 7.04 -19.88 -11.56
CA LEU A 149 6.04 -19.64 -12.61
C LEU A 149 6.49 -20.15 -13.99
N LEU A 150 7.80 -20.13 -14.29
CA LEU A 150 8.35 -20.62 -15.57
C LEU A 150 8.21 -22.15 -15.71
N ALA A 151 8.03 -22.88 -14.62
CA ALA A 151 7.89 -24.33 -14.64
C ALA A 151 6.47 -24.81 -14.99
N PHE A 152 5.50 -23.90 -15.08
CA PHE A 152 4.10 -24.22 -15.39
C PHE A 152 3.73 -23.80 -16.80
N ASP A 153 3.04 -24.68 -17.54
CA ASP A 153 2.49 -24.36 -18.86
C ASP A 153 1.47 -23.21 -18.79
N ASN A 154 0.68 -23.19 -17.71
CA ASN A 154 -0.26 -22.13 -17.34
C ASN A 154 0.15 -21.49 -16.00
N PRO A 155 1.01 -20.45 -16.01
CA PRO A 155 1.46 -19.75 -14.80
C PRO A 155 0.34 -19.16 -13.94
N GLU A 156 -0.80 -18.78 -14.52
CA GLU A 156 -1.95 -18.20 -13.81
C GLU A 156 -2.69 -19.21 -12.93
N GLU A 157 -2.64 -20.51 -13.30
CA GLU A 157 -3.26 -21.60 -12.53
C GLU A 157 -2.30 -22.18 -11.48
N SER A 158 -1.07 -21.67 -11.42
CA SER A 158 -0.06 -22.13 -10.49
C SER A 158 -0.35 -21.65 -9.05
N PRO A 159 0.29 -22.26 -8.03
CA PRO A 159 0.22 -21.78 -6.65
C PRO A 159 0.71 -20.33 -6.46
N PHE A 160 1.41 -19.77 -7.45
CA PHE A 160 1.96 -18.42 -7.44
C PHE A 160 1.29 -17.50 -8.49
N GLY A 161 0.16 -17.92 -9.07
CA GLY A 161 -0.58 -17.13 -10.05
C GLY A 161 -1.07 -15.78 -9.52
N ASP A 162 -1.10 -15.59 -8.20
CA ASP A 162 -1.37 -14.31 -7.54
C ASP A 162 -0.37 -13.21 -7.95
N LEU A 163 0.88 -13.56 -8.23
CA LEU A 163 1.91 -12.63 -8.74
C LEU A 163 1.55 -12.05 -10.11
N LEU A 164 0.75 -12.77 -10.90
CA LEU A 164 0.27 -12.31 -12.21
C LEU A 164 -1.01 -11.48 -12.11
N ASN A 165 -1.54 -11.23 -10.91
CA ASN A 165 -2.71 -10.37 -10.74
C ASN A 165 -2.34 -8.89 -10.88
N ILE A 166 -3.31 -8.05 -11.30
CA ILE A 166 -3.18 -6.59 -11.28
C ILE A 166 -2.84 -6.05 -9.88
N MET A 167 -3.28 -6.74 -8.82
CA MET A 167 -2.97 -6.39 -7.43
C MET A 167 -1.47 -6.35 -7.14
N GLN A 168 -0.67 -7.19 -7.81
CA GLN A 168 0.78 -7.18 -7.65
C GLN A 168 1.40 -5.89 -8.22
N ARG A 169 0.94 -5.42 -9.39
CA ARG A 169 1.36 -4.10 -9.93
C ARG A 169 0.96 -2.94 -9.00
N GLN A 170 -0.22 -3.01 -8.39
CA GLN A 170 -0.68 -2.00 -7.43
C GLN A 170 0.18 -1.98 -6.16
N LYS A 171 0.61 -3.15 -5.68
CA LYS A 171 1.52 -3.27 -4.55
C LYS A 171 2.86 -2.57 -4.84
N VAL A 172 3.48 -2.89 -5.98
CA VAL A 172 4.75 -2.28 -6.41
C VAL A 172 4.60 -0.77 -6.57
N TRP A 173 3.50 -0.30 -7.18
CA TRP A 173 3.20 1.13 -7.24
C TRP A 173 3.10 1.77 -5.85
N SER A 174 2.41 1.13 -4.89
CA SER A 174 2.27 1.64 -3.52
C SER A 174 3.64 1.82 -2.84
N GLU A 175 4.54 0.86 -3.02
CA GLU A 175 5.92 0.92 -2.51
C GLU A 175 6.71 2.06 -3.17
N VAL A 176 6.63 2.19 -4.51
CA VAL A 176 7.25 3.30 -5.25
C VAL A 176 6.72 4.65 -4.78
N ASN A 177 5.39 4.81 -4.66
CA ASN A 177 4.76 6.05 -4.25
C ASN A 177 5.20 6.47 -2.85
N GLN A 178 5.29 5.53 -1.91
CA GLN A 178 5.78 5.80 -0.56
C GLN A 178 7.23 6.28 -0.59
N CYS A 179 8.11 5.57 -1.31
CA CYS A 179 9.54 5.92 -1.36
C CYS A 179 9.77 7.27 -2.06
N VAL A 180 9.03 7.58 -3.13
CA VAL A 180 9.08 8.89 -3.80
C VAL A 180 8.64 10.00 -2.85
N LEU A 181 7.54 9.79 -2.11
CA LEU A 181 7.06 10.78 -1.15
C LEU A 181 8.05 10.98 0.02
N ASP A 182 8.63 9.90 0.53
CA ASP A 182 9.65 9.96 1.59
C ASP A 182 10.90 10.71 1.11
N TYR A 183 11.35 10.45 -0.13
CA TYR A 183 12.47 11.15 -0.76
C TYR A 183 12.19 12.66 -0.92
N GLU A 184 10.96 13.03 -1.28
CA GLU A 184 10.50 14.41 -1.36
C GLU A 184 10.24 15.07 0.01
N ASN A 185 10.50 14.37 1.13
CA ASN A 185 10.15 14.79 2.49
C ASN A 185 8.65 15.14 2.67
N ARG A 186 7.79 14.44 1.93
CA ARG A 186 6.33 14.57 1.99
C ARG A 186 5.72 13.47 2.85
N GLU A 187 4.48 13.67 3.28
CA GLU A 187 3.75 12.64 4.02
C GLU A 187 3.41 11.46 3.08
N SER A 188 4.18 10.37 3.19
CA SER A 188 4.09 9.17 2.35
C SER A 188 2.89 8.26 2.66
N THR A 189 2.34 8.37 3.87
CA THR A 189 1.22 7.56 4.32
C THR A 189 -0.01 8.42 4.54
N PRO A 190 -1.13 8.16 3.84
CA PRO A 190 -2.35 8.93 4.03
C PRO A 190 -2.81 8.90 5.49
N LYS A 191 -3.32 10.03 6.00
CA LYS A 191 -3.84 10.13 7.37
C LYS A 191 -4.95 9.11 7.63
N LEU A 192 -5.78 8.82 6.62
CA LEU A 192 -6.80 7.79 6.71
C LEU A 192 -6.19 6.41 6.99
N ALA A 193 -5.13 6.04 6.26
CA ALA A 193 -4.43 4.78 6.47
C ALA A 193 -3.76 4.74 7.86
N LYS A 194 -3.20 5.86 8.34
CA LYS A 194 -2.66 5.96 9.70
C LYS A 194 -3.74 5.73 10.77
N LEU A 195 -4.93 6.30 10.60
CA LEU A 195 -6.05 6.10 11.52
C LEU A 195 -6.52 4.64 11.55
N LEU A 196 -6.60 3.99 10.39
CA LEU A 196 -6.94 2.56 10.31
C LEU A 196 -5.88 1.68 10.98
N LYS A 197 -4.59 1.96 10.76
CA LYS A 197 -3.48 1.27 11.45
C LYS A 197 -3.53 1.50 12.96
N LEU A 198 -3.82 2.72 13.41
CA LEU A 198 -3.97 3.05 14.82
C LEU A 198 -5.15 2.31 15.45
N LEU A 199 -6.28 2.19 14.74
CA LEU A 199 -7.44 1.41 15.17
C LEU A 199 -7.04 -0.07 15.37
N LEU A 200 -6.42 -0.68 14.36
CA LEU A 200 -5.97 -2.08 14.44
C LEU A 200 -4.99 -2.30 15.58
N TRP A 201 -4.03 -1.38 15.75
CA TRP A 201 -3.09 -1.41 16.85
C TRP A 201 -3.78 -1.31 18.21
N ALA A 202 -4.71 -0.36 18.39
CA ALA A 202 -5.45 -0.19 19.63
C ALA A 202 -6.27 -1.44 19.99
N GLN A 203 -6.93 -2.07 19.00
CA GLN A 203 -7.63 -3.34 19.20
C GLN A 203 -6.67 -4.46 19.65
N ASN A 204 -5.49 -4.57 19.03
CA ASN A 204 -4.48 -5.55 19.40
C ASN A 204 -3.93 -5.32 20.83
N GLU A 205 -3.73 -4.06 21.24
CA GLU A 205 -3.32 -3.73 22.61
C GLU A 205 -4.40 -4.10 23.64
N LEU A 206 -5.67 -3.87 23.32
CA LEU A 206 -6.80 -4.29 24.19
C LEU A 206 -6.89 -5.82 24.28
N ASP A 207 -6.69 -6.53 23.16
CA ASP A 207 -6.66 -8.00 23.12
C ASP A 207 -5.52 -8.55 24.01
N GLN A 208 -4.31 -7.98 23.93
CA GLN A 208 -3.18 -8.39 24.76
C GLN A 208 -3.44 -8.18 26.25
N LYS A 209 -4.16 -7.12 26.61
CA LYS A 209 -4.59 -6.82 27.97
C LYS A 209 -5.83 -7.62 28.41
N LYS A 210 -6.39 -8.45 27.53
CA LYS A 210 -7.61 -9.25 27.75
C LYS A 210 -8.80 -8.41 28.20
N ILE A 211 -8.90 -7.19 27.67
CA ILE A 211 -10.04 -6.30 27.91
C ILE A 211 -11.15 -6.73 26.96
N LYS A 212 -12.39 -6.81 27.46
CA LYS A 212 -13.57 -7.04 26.62
C LYS A 212 -14.06 -5.72 26.05
N TYR A 213 -14.15 -5.64 24.73
CA TYR A 213 -14.65 -4.46 24.03
C TYR A 213 -15.29 -4.85 22.69
N PRO A 214 -16.25 -4.05 22.18
CA PRO A 214 -16.80 -4.26 20.84
C PRO A 214 -15.72 -4.06 19.78
N LYS A 215 -15.50 -5.06 18.93
CA LYS A 215 -14.38 -5.10 18.00
C LYS A 215 -14.83 -4.88 16.57
N MET A 216 -14.18 -3.96 15.85
CA MET A 216 -14.37 -3.82 14.41
C MET A 216 -13.70 -4.99 13.68
N THR A 217 -14.52 -5.81 13.02
CA THR A 217 -14.09 -7.02 12.29
C THR A 217 -14.05 -6.82 10.78
N ASP A 218 -14.83 -5.88 10.25
CA ASP A 218 -14.81 -5.51 8.84
C ASP A 218 -14.59 -4.00 8.70
N LEU A 219 -13.36 -3.60 8.36
CA LEU A 219 -13.00 -2.20 8.13
C LEU A 219 -13.73 -1.60 6.92
N SER A 220 -14.06 -2.41 5.91
CA SER A 220 -14.67 -1.93 4.67
C SER A 220 -16.15 -1.56 4.86
N LYS A 221 -16.85 -2.32 5.71
CA LYS A 221 -18.26 -2.09 6.06
C LYS A 221 -18.46 -1.36 7.38
N GLY A 222 -17.40 -1.17 8.16
CA GLY A 222 -17.47 -0.63 9.51
C GLY A 222 -18.19 -1.55 10.49
N THR A 223 -18.19 -2.86 10.26
CA THR A 223 -18.92 -3.83 11.10
C THR A 223 -18.22 -4.00 12.44
N ILE A 224 -18.95 -3.76 13.53
CA ILE A 224 -18.50 -3.98 14.91
C ILE A 224 -19.26 -5.16 15.51
N GLU A 225 -18.53 -6.12 16.06
CA GLU A 225 -19.05 -7.29 16.77
C GLU A 225 -19.02 -7.09 18.29
N ASP A 226 -19.85 -7.85 18.99
CA ASP A 226 -19.91 -7.85 20.45
C ASP A 226 -18.57 -8.28 21.09
N PRO A 227 -18.28 -7.82 22.32
CA PRO A 227 -17.10 -8.23 23.05
C PRO A 227 -17.00 -9.75 23.18
N LYS A 228 -15.86 -10.32 22.76
CA LYS A 228 -15.55 -11.75 22.92
C LYS A 228 -14.81 -12.02 24.23
#